data_AF-A0A401G431-F1
#
_entry.id   AF-A0A401G431-F1
#
_cell.length_a   1.000
_cell.length_b   1.000
_cell.length_c   1.000
_cell.angle_alpha   90.00
_cell.angle_beta   90.00
_cell.angle_gamma   90.00
#
_symmetry.space_group_name_H-M   'P 1'
#
loop_
_entity.id
_entity.type
_entity.pdbx_description
1 polymer ?
#
loop_
_entity_poly.entity_id
_entity_poly.type
_entity_poly.pdbx_seq_one_letter_code
_entity_poly.pdbx_strand_id
1 'polypeptide(L)'
;MKCPICGSDNVTHSHRRGLEKFFRFIDPRAPYRCKDCWGRFRVFEAPVRILRSVLIACVAISIVALLIAVPFLLPDRTPSEERQAEMADRPVRRPAKRVTEIPPPATVPETEIPESPVASAESGDADHVSEAAVPQDETPVSPAPETSTAELPAPESGAVHTGGPPSDAPVVAEAEQEAVITDAGKDVARPAQDVPKPAADFPAEKQAAPSPAVVPEKARSAQAGESPRRLRKIKVRVSDGEFRMLLIADGPVREYKTLYIKAPPRFVVDLKGKWKYQGASAVSTDGDMVRQIRVGEHPDFIRVVMDLRMNVPSVRSLEETTRGLLVEIERKRE
;
A
#
# COMPACT_ATOMS: atom_id res chain seq x y z
N MET A 1 -12.26 -21.37 27.11
CA MET A 1 -11.23 -20.46 26.55
C MET A 1 -11.35 -19.13 27.26
N LYS A 2 -10.24 -18.53 27.73
CA LYS A 2 -10.30 -17.28 28.50
C LYS A 2 -10.14 -16.06 27.61
N CYS A 3 -10.87 -15.00 27.92
CA CYS A 3 -10.71 -13.70 27.27
C CYS A 3 -9.33 -13.13 27.62
N PRO A 4 -8.48 -12.78 26.63
CA PRO A 4 -7.15 -12.23 26.91
C PRO A 4 -7.18 -10.82 27.49
N ILE A 5 -8.33 -10.13 27.43
CA ILE A 5 -8.50 -8.76 27.90
C ILE A 5 -8.90 -8.72 29.37
N CYS A 6 -9.83 -9.58 29.80
CA CYS A 6 -10.40 -9.55 31.16
C CYS A 6 -10.30 -10.88 31.92
N GLY A 7 -9.78 -11.94 31.32
CA GLY A 7 -9.66 -13.26 31.95
C GLY A 7 -10.96 -14.07 32.03
N SER A 8 -12.12 -13.50 31.69
CA SER A 8 -13.42 -14.18 31.74
C SER A 8 -13.49 -15.42 30.83
N ASP A 9 -14.18 -16.46 31.29
CA ASP A 9 -14.53 -17.66 30.53
C ASP A 9 -15.78 -17.49 29.64
N ASN A 10 -16.49 -16.35 29.76
CA ASN A 10 -17.74 -16.07 29.04
C ASN A 10 -17.49 -15.57 27.61
N VAL A 11 -16.93 -16.45 26.78
CA VAL A 11 -16.51 -16.16 25.41
C VAL A 11 -17.41 -16.87 24.41
N THR A 12 -17.86 -16.14 23.38
CA THR A 12 -18.70 -16.69 22.31
C THR A 12 -18.10 -16.44 20.93
N HIS A 13 -18.40 -17.33 19.98
CA HIS A 13 -17.96 -17.18 18.60
C HIS A 13 -18.65 -15.97 17.96
N SER A 14 -17.87 -15.09 17.35
CA SER A 14 -18.38 -13.89 16.69
C SER A 14 -18.64 -14.19 15.21
N HIS A 15 -19.80 -13.78 14.69
CA HIS A 15 -20.08 -13.94 13.26
C HIS A 15 -19.11 -13.07 12.42
N ARG A 16 -18.52 -13.64 11.37
CA ARG A 16 -17.69 -12.90 10.40
C ARG A 16 -18.56 -11.94 9.60
N ARG A 17 -18.15 -10.67 9.47
CA ARG A 17 -18.90 -9.65 8.71
C ARG A 17 -18.13 -9.18 7.47
N GLY A 18 -18.84 -8.94 6.37
CA GLY A 18 -18.29 -8.40 5.12
C GLY A 18 -17.12 -9.23 4.57
N LEU A 19 -16.01 -8.53 4.26
CA LEU A 19 -14.79 -9.12 3.68
C LEU A 19 -14.11 -10.15 4.59
N GLU A 20 -14.42 -10.22 5.89
CA GLU A 20 -13.87 -11.26 6.78
C GLU A 20 -14.26 -12.70 6.37
N LYS A 21 -15.35 -12.85 5.60
CA LYS A 21 -15.73 -14.13 4.98
C LYS A 21 -14.73 -14.53 3.89
N PHE A 22 -14.29 -13.58 3.08
CA PHE A 22 -13.35 -13.79 1.97
C PHE A 22 -11.95 -14.14 2.47
N PHE A 23 -11.50 -13.45 3.52
CA PHE A 23 -10.18 -13.69 4.11
C PHE A 23 -10.09 -14.99 4.94
N ARG A 24 -11.15 -15.82 5.02
CA ARG A 24 -11.11 -17.07 5.80
C ARG A 24 -10.02 -18.03 5.34
N PHE A 25 -9.69 -18.01 4.05
CA PHE A 25 -8.66 -18.89 3.49
C PHE A 25 -7.24 -18.38 3.75
N ILE A 26 -7.09 -17.09 4.05
CA ILE A 26 -5.77 -16.44 4.21
C ILE A 26 -5.45 -16.21 5.69
N ASP A 27 -6.44 -15.82 6.50
CA ASP A 27 -6.34 -15.66 7.95
C ASP A 27 -7.19 -16.72 8.66
N PRO A 28 -6.58 -17.86 9.09
CA PRO A 28 -7.28 -18.97 9.72
C PRO A 28 -7.78 -18.68 11.12
N ARG A 29 -7.65 -17.45 11.61
CA ARG A 29 -8.10 -17.10 12.95
C ARG A 29 -9.62 -16.95 13.00
N ALA A 30 -10.26 -17.61 13.96
CA ALA A 30 -11.67 -17.45 14.25
C ALA A 30 -11.88 -16.24 15.18
N PRO A 31 -12.82 -15.33 14.87
CA PRO A 31 -13.13 -14.21 15.74
C PRO A 31 -14.05 -14.65 16.90
N TYR A 32 -13.70 -14.24 18.10
CA TYR A 32 -14.47 -14.43 19.32
C TYR A 32 -14.80 -13.09 19.96
N ARG A 33 -15.87 -13.08 20.77
CA ARG A 33 -16.29 -11.93 21.56
C ARG A 33 -16.50 -12.37 23.00
N CYS A 34 -15.88 -11.66 23.93
CA CYS A 34 -16.18 -11.80 25.35
C CYS A 34 -17.50 -11.12 25.66
N LYS A 35 -18.42 -11.77 26.39
CA LYS A 35 -19.69 -11.17 26.80
C LYS A 35 -19.54 -10.17 27.94
N ASP A 36 -18.50 -10.32 28.77
CA ASP A 36 -18.34 -9.48 29.95
C ASP A 36 -17.68 -8.14 29.60
N CYS A 37 -16.56 -8.15 28.87
CA CYS A 37 -15.87 -6.92 28.45
C CYS A 37 -16.20 -6.45 27.04
N TRP A 38 -17.06 -7.18 26.30
CA TRP A 38 -17.43 -6.92 24.89
C TRP A 38 -16.26 -6.90 23.89
N GLY A 39 -15.04 -7.17 24.35
CA GLY A 39 -13.82 -7.20 23.55
C GLY A 39 -13.85 -8.31 22.51
N ARG A 40 -13.48 -7.96 21.28
CA ARG A 40 -13.36 -8.90 20.15
C ARG A 40 -11.89 -9.29 19.98
N PHE A 41 -11.61 -10.59 19.94
CA PHE A 41 -10.27 -11.13 19.75
C PHE A 41 -10.30 -12.29 18.76
N ARG A 42 -9.13 -12.73 18.30
CA ARG A 42 -8.97 -13.76 17.26
C ARG A 42 -8.13 -14.89 17.82
N VAL A 43 -8.61 -16.13 17.72
CA VAL A 43 -7.89 -17.32 18.17
C VAL A 43 -7.57 -18.19 16.96
N PHE A 44 -6.38 -18.80 16.96
CA PHE A 44 -5.97 -19.73 15.91
C PHE A 44 -6.70 -21.06 16.13
N GLU A 45 -7.68 -21.39 15.28
CA GLU A 45 -8.29 -22.72 15.28
C GLU A 45 -7.46 -23.63 14.36
N ALA A 46 -6.74 -24.57 14.99
CA ALA A 46 -6.11 -25.75 14.37
C ALA A 46 -5.20 -25.49 13.13
N PRO A 47 -3.91 -25.16 13.32
CA PRO A 47 -2.99 -24.85 12.21
C PRO A 47 -2.80 -26.01 11.20
N VAL A 48 -3.00 -27.25 11.61
CA VAL A 48 -2.63 -28.44 10.85
C VAL A 48 -3.53 -28.69 9.63
N ARG A 49 -4.83 -28.38 9.72
CA ARG A 49 -5.76 -28.54 8.57
C ARG A 49 -5.57 -27.46 7.52
N ILE A 50 -5.25 -26.23 7.95
CA ILE A 50 -5.00 -25.11 7.03
C ILE A 50 -3.71 -25.32 6.26
N LEU A 51 -2.64 -25.78 6.90
CA LEU A 51 -1.36 -26.00 6.22
C LEU A 51 -1.49 -26.95 5.03
N ARG A 52 -2.26 -28.05 5.17
CA ARG A 52 -2.55 -28.97 4.06
C ARG A 52 -3.28 -28.27 2.91
N SER A 53 -4.32 -27.48 3.21
CA SER A 53 -5.07 -26.77 2.16
C SER A 53 -4.25 -25.69 1.45
N VAL A 54 -3.40 -24.97 2.17
CA VAL A 54 -2.49 -23.97 1.59
C VAL A 54 -1.46 -24.65 0.70
N LEU A 55 -0.90 -25.77 1.13
CA LEU A 55 0.07 -26.53 0.34
C LEU A 55 -0.55 -27.05 -0.97
N ILE A 56 -1.77 -27.60 -0.91
CA ILE A 56 -2.51 -28.02 -2.12
C ILE A 56 -2.76 -26.84 -3.06
N ALA A 57 -3.18 -25.69 -2.53
CA ALA A 57 -3.41 -24.49 -3.34
C ALA A 57 -2.10 -23.97 -4.00
N CYS A 58 -0.99 -23.96 -3.26
CA CYS A 58 0.31 -23.59 -3.81
C CYS A 58 0.75 -24.52 -4.94
N VAL A 59 0.61 -25.84 -4.75
CA VAL A 59 0.94 -26.82 -5.80
C VAL A 59 0.08 -26.62 -7.04
N ALA A 60 -1.23 -26.39 -6.88
CA ALA A 60 -2.13 -26.12 -8.00
C ALA A 60 -1.74 -24.84 -8.76
N ILE A 61 -1.41 -23.76 -8.05
CA ILE A 61 -0.95 -22.50 -8.66
C ILE A 61 0.37 -22.71 -9.40
N SER A 62 1.31 -23.44 -8.82
CA SER A 62 2.59 -23.77 -9.47
C SER A 62 2.40 -24.58 -10.75
N ILE A 63 1.47 -25.55 -10.77
CA ILE A 63 1.13 -26.32 -11.98
C ILE A 63 0.57 -25.39 -13.07
N VAL A 64 -0.37 -24.49 -12.71
CA VAL A 64 -0.95 -23.54 -13.68
C VAL A 64 0.13 -22.58 -14.21
N ALA A 65 0.99 -22.05 -13.34
CA ALA A 65 2.09 -21.19 -13.74
C ALA A 65 3.08 -21.91 -14.68
N LEU A 66 3.36 -23.19 -14.41
CA LEU A 66 4.19 -24.03 -15.28
C LEU A 66 3.52 -24.22 -16.65
N LEU A 67 2.22 -24.55 -16.69
CA LEU A 67 1.47 -24.70 -17.96
C LEU A 67 1.46 -23.41 -18.79
N ILE A 68 1.43 -22.24 -18.15
CA ILE A 68 1.53 -20.94 -18.82
C ILE A 68 2.96 -20.66 -19.28
N ALA A 69 3.98 -21.02 -18.50
CA ALA A 69 5.37 -20.72 -18.80
C ALA A 69 6.01 -21.66 -19.85
N VAL A 70 5.59 -22.93 -19.91
CA VAL A 70 6.11 -23.94 -20.86
C VAL A 70 6.10 -23.47 -22.32
N PRO A 71 5.01 -22.90 -22.89
CA PRO A 71 5.03 -22.42 -24.26
C PRO A 71 6.00 -21.25 -24.51
N PHE A 72 6.39 -20.49 -23.47
CA PHE A 72 7.41 -19.44 -23.60
C PHE A 72 8.83 -19.97 -23.44
N LEU A 73 9.01 -21.07 -22.72
CA LEU A 73 10.32 -21.67 -22.44
C LEU A 73 10.75 -22.70 -23.48
N LEU A 74 9.80 -23.32 -24.18
CA LEU A 74 10.09 -24.12 -25.35
C LEU A 74 10.23 -23.16 -26.54
N PRO A 75 11.45 -22.93 -27.06
CA PRO A 75 11.62 -22.10 -28.24
C PRO A 75 10.75 -22.69 -29.33
N ASP A 76 9.84 -21.88 -29.88
CA ASP A 76 9.08 -22.23 -31.07
C ASP A 76 10.11 -22.70 -32.10
N ARG A 77 10.17 -24.02 -32.35
CA ARG A 77 10.78 -24.55 -33.56
C ARG A 77 9.92 -24.02 -34.68
N THR A 78 10.25 -22.82 -35.13
CA THR A 78 9.45 -22.16 -36.15
C THR A 78 9.42 -23.12 -37.35
N PRO A 79 8.25 -23.37 -37.96
CA PRO A 79 8.14 -24.23 -39.15
C PRO A 79 8.96 -23.70 -40.34
N SER A 80 9.61 -22.54 -40.20
CA SER A 80 10.59 -21.98 -41.13
C SER A 80 11.91 -22.78 -41.13
N GLU A 81 12.40 -23.26 -39.99
CA GLU A 81 13.63 -24.09 -39.97
C GLU A 81 13.41 -25.45 -40.63
N GLU A 82 12.23 -26.05 -40.43
CA GLU A 82 11.87 -27.32 -41.06
C GLU A 82 11.73 -27.18 -42.59
N ARG A 83 11.17 -26.05 -43.06
CA ARG A 83 11.14 -25.73 -44.49
C ARG A 83 12.51 -25.39 -45.06
N GLN A 84 13.42 -24.78 -44.30
CA GLN A 84 14.78 -24.50 -44.75
C GLN A 84 15.62 -25.79 -44.84
N ALA A 85 15.44 -26.72 -43.90
CA ALA A 85 16.06 -28.04 -43.98
C ALA A 85 15.54 -28.83 -45.20
N GLU A 86 14.25 -28.75 -45.51
CA GLU A 86 13.68 -29.40 -46.69
C GLU A 86 14.09 -28.73 -48.01
N MET A 87 14.30 -27.41 -48.03
CA MET A 87 14.80 -26.70 -49.23
C MET A 87 16.29 -26.97 -49.53
N ALA A 88 17.11 -27.25 -48.51
CA ALA A 88 18.53 -27.54 -48.69
C ALA A 88 18.79 -28.84 -49.46
N ASP A 89 17.86 -29.80 -49.43
CA ASP A 89 18.00 -31.09 -50.11
C ASP A 89 17.41 -31.09 -51.53
N ARG A 90 16.89 -29.95 -52.01
CA ARG A 90 16.33 -29.87 -53.36
C ARG A 90 17.46 -29.66 -54.38
N PRO A 91 17.74 -30.62 -55.28
CA PRO A 91 18.83 -30.50 -56.23
C PRO A 91 18.60 -29.28 -57.15
N VAL A 92 19.58 -28.37 -57.12
CA VAL A 92 19.59 -27.13 -57.90
C VAL A 92 19.54 -27.46 -59.40
N ARG A 93 18.34 -27.42 -60.00
CA ARG A 93 18.18 -27.42 -61.45
C ARG A 93 18.79 -26.14 -62.01
N ARG A 94 19.95 -26.27 -62.66
CA ARG A 94 20.64 -25.19 -63.38
C ARG A 94 19.66 -24.48 -64.33
N PRO A 95 19.35 -23.19 -64.12
CA PRO A 95 18.55 -22.44 -65.08
C PRO A 95 19.40 -22.17 -66.33
N ALA A 96 18.87 -22.59 -67.48
CA ALA A 96 19.42 -22.24 -68.78
C ALA A 96 19.38 -20.71 -68.96
N LYS A 97 20.53 -20.20 -69.38
CA LYS A 97 20.87 -18.80 -69.64
C LYS A 97 19.79 -18.13 -70.52
N ARG A 98 18.89 -17.36 -69.92
CA ARG A 98 17.95 -16.49 -70.64
C ARG A 98 18.42 -15.05 -70.50
N VAL A 99 19.02 -14.58 -71.59
CA VAL A 99 19.28 -13.17 -71.89
C VAL A 99 17.93 -12.50 -72.09
N THR A 100 17.59 -11.48 -71.30
CA THR A 100 16.52 -10.55 -71.66
C THR A 100 16.85 -9.17 -71.07
N GLU A 101 16.77 -8.20 -71.97
CA GLU A 101 17.15 -6.80 -71.83
C GLU A 101 16.36 -6.06 -70.75
N ILE A 102 17.02 -5.10 -70.12
CA ILE A 102 16.44 -4.15 -69.17
C ILE A 102 16.04 -2.89 -69.95
N PRO A 103 14.75 -2.54 -70.05
CA PRO A 103 14.34 -1.21 -70.49
C PRO A 103 14.44 -0.17 -69.34
N PRO A 104 14.62 1.13 -69.67
CA PRO A 104 14.89 2.20 -68.72
C PRO A 104 13.69 2.57 -67.83
N PRO A 105 13.94 3.16 -66.64
CA PRO A 105 12.90 3.46 -65.66
C PRO A 105 12.02 4.64 -66.09
N ALA A 106 10.70 4.43 -66.07
CA ALA A 106 9.70 5.47 -66.22
C ALA A 106 9.62 6.33 -64.95
N THR A 107 9.65 7.64 -65.17
CA THR A 107 9.40 8.73 -64.22
C THR A 107 8.01 8.59 -63.59
N VAL A 108 7.94 8.59 -62.26
CA VAL A 108 6.67 8.66 -61.50
C VAL A 108 6.53 10.07 -60.92
N PRO A 109 5.37 10.72 -61.07
CA PRO A 109 5.14 12.09 -60.63
C PRO A 109 4.93 12.22 -59.11
N GLU A 110 5.40 13.36 -58.62
CA GLU A 110 5.24 13.95 -57.29
C GLU A 110 3.77 13.96 -56.87
N THR A 111 3.46 13.30 -55.74
CA THR A 111 2.12 13.30 -55.14
C THR A 111 2.07 14.36 -54.06
N GLU A 112 1.22 15.35 -54.29
CA GLU A 112 0.91 16.48 -53.44
C GLU A 112 0.37 16.04 -52.07
N ILE A 113 0.85 16.72 -51.03
CA ILE A 113 0.38 16.61 -49.65
C ILE A 113 -0.81 17.57 -49.49
N PRO A 114 -2.02 17.12 -49.14
CA PRO A 114 -3.09 18.03 -48.81
C PRO A 114 -2.93 18.57 -47.37
N GLU A 115 -2.79 19.90 -47.30
CA GLU A 115 -2.98 20.72 -46.10
C GLU A 115 -4.39 20.50 -45.53
N SER A 116 -4.48 20.32 -44.20
CA SER A 116 -5.76 20.25 -43.49
C SER A 116 -5.92 21.46 -42.57
N PRO A 117 -7.08 22.14 -42.59
CA PRO A 117 -7.23 23.50 -42.11
C PRO A 117 -7.47 23.63 -40.60
N VAL A 118 -7.01 24.79 -40.13
CA VAL A 118 -7.22 25.41 -38.82
C VAL A 118 -8.71 25.67 -38.60
N ALA A 119 -9.28 25.15 -37.51
CA ALA A 119 -10.62 25.52 -37.05
C ALA A 119 -10.52 26.24 -35.70
N SER A 120 -10.70 27.56 -35.77
CA SER A 120 -11.05 28.46 -34.67
C SER A 120 -12.57 28.46 -34.46
N ALA A 121 -13.03 28.46 -33.21
CA ALA A 121 -14.36 28.93 -32.79
C ALA A 121 -14.28 29.23 -31.28
N GLU A 122 -14.22 30.52 -30.89
CA GLU A 122 -15.34 31.31 -30.32
C GLU A 122 -15.77 30.79 -28.93
N SER A 123 -15.39 31.42 -27.81
CA SER A 123 -15.86 32.69 -27.22
C SER A 123 -17.38 32.80 -27.08
N GLY A 124 -17.86 32.61 -25.86
CA GLY A 124 -19.24 32.85 -25.45
C GLY A 124 -19.30 33.25 -23.99
N ASP A 125 -19.08 34.54 -23.74
CA ASP A 125 -19.49 35.26 -22.54
C ASP A 125 -21.01 35.51 -22.61
N ALA A 126 -21.73 35.24 -21.53
CA ALA A 126 -23.01 35.87 -21.24
C ALA A 126 -23.32 35.79 -19.74
N ASP A 127 -23.13 36.92 -19.08
CA ASP A 127 -23.75 37.30 -17.82
C ASP A 127 -25.27 37.11 -17.86
N HIS A 128 -25.86 36.49 -16.82
CA HIS A 128 -27.17 36.92 -16.36
C HIS A 128 -27.36 36.75 -14.85
N VAL A 129 -27.65 37.90 -14.25
CA VAL A 129 -28.04 38.15 -12.85
C VAL A 129 -29.54 37.91 -12.68
N SER A 130 -29.96 37.32 -11.56
CA SER A 130 -31.27 37.48 -10.89
C SER A 130 -31.19 36.68 -9.57
N GLU A 131 -31.01 37.27 -8.39
CA GLU A 131 -31.90 38.14 -7.60
C GLU A 131 -33.20 37.46 -7.13
N ALA A 132 -33.42 37.56 -5.81
CA ALA A 132 -34.62 37.32 -5.00
C ALA A 132 -34.99 35.86 -4.64
N ALA A 133 -34.87 35.52 -3.35
CA ALA A 133 -36.01 35.41 -2.42
C ALA A 133 -35.71 34.50 -1.21
N VAL A 134 -35.79 35.09 -0.02
CA VAL A 134 -35.96 34.43 1.29
C VAL A 134 -37.42 33.98 1.43
N PRO A 135 -37.71 32.80 2.00
CA PRO A 135 -38.42 32.72 3.30
C PRO A 135 -37.90 31.59 4.21
N GLN A 136 -37.67 31.88 5.50
CA GLN A 136 -38.48 31.46 6.66
C GLN A 136 -38.48 29.95 6.99
N ASP A 137 -37.76 29.63 8.07
CA ASP A 137 -38.29 29.04 9.31
C ASP A 137 -39.56 28.19 9.18
N GLU A 138 -39.42 26.86 9.29
CA GLU A 138 -40.35 26.02 10.05
C GLU A 138 -39.63 24.77 10.58
N THR A 139 -39.65 24.64 11.89
CA THR A 139 -39.38 23.40 12.60
C THR A 139 -40.65 22.53 12.55
N PRO A 140 -40.56 21.21 12.37
CA PRO A 140 -41.47 20.36 13.12
C PRO A 140 -40.79 19.13 13.74
N VAL A 141 -40.86 19.10 15.07
CA VAL A 141 -41.44 18.03 15.89
C VAL A 141 -41.10 16.57 15.51
N SER A 142 -40.28 16.01 16.40
CA SER A 142 -40.16 14.58 16.71
C SER A 142 -41.50 13.87 16.89
N PRO A 143 -41.67 12.65 16.36
CA PRO A 143 -42.37 11.62 17.12
C PRO A 143 -41.45 10.43 17.41
N ALA A 144 -41.39 10.08 18.69
CA ALA A 144 -40.97 8.77 19.16
C ALA A 144 -41.88 7.68 18.59
N PRO A 145 -41.34 6.46 18.43
CA PRO A 145 -42.16 5.27 18.67
C PRO A 145 -41.51 4.40 19.76
N GLU A 146 -42.18 4.41 20.90
CA GLU A 146 -42.70 3.24 21.61
C GLU A 146 -41.87 1.94 21.58
N THR A 147 -41.39 1.61 22.77
CA THR A 147 -41.37 0.28 23.39
C THR A 147 -42.31 -0.72 22.72
N SER A 148 -41.74 -1.73 22.05
CA SER A 148 -42.43 -3.00 21.79
C SER A 148 -41.61 -4.15 22.39
N THR A 149 -41.99 -4.50 23.61
CA THR A 149 -41.72 -5.78 24.25
C THR A 149 -42.37 -6.88 23.40
N ALA A 150 -41.58 -7.81 22.85
CA ALA A 150 -42.07 -9.07 22.30
C ALA A 150 -41.07 -10.18 22.61
N GLU A 151 -41.31 -10.79 23.76
CA GLU A 151 -41.36 -12.22 24.01
C GLU A 151 -40.49 -13.19 23.17
N LEU A 152 -39.61 -13.88 23.90
CA LEU A 152 -38.94 -15.13 23.51
C LEU A 152 -39.95 -16.20 23.11
N PRO A 153 -39.60 -17.04 22.12
CA PRO A 153 -39.72 -18.48 22.36
C PRO A 153 -38.38 -19.21 22.24
N ALA A 154 -38.08 -19.98 23.28
CA ALA A 154 -37.17 -21.13 23.26
C ALA A 154 -38.02 -22.41 23.37
N PRO A 155 -37.44 -23.62 23.26
CA PRO A 155 -36.60 -24.15 22.20
C PRO A 155 -37.20 -25.48 21.67
N GLU A 156 -37.07 -25.78 20.37
CA GLU A 156 -37.36 -27.14 19.89
C GLU A 156 -36.10 -27.99 19.80
N SER A 157 -36.24 -29.14 20.46
CA SER A 157 -35.34 -30.24 20.68
C SER A 157 -35.36 -31.22 19.50
N GLY A 158 -34.20 -31.78 19.17
CA GLY A 158 -34.06 -33.00 18.35
C GLY A 158 -32.91 -32.86 17.34
N ALA A 159 -32.05 -33.85 17.10
CA ALA A 159 -31.86 -35.15 17.68
C ALA A 159 -30.41 -35.60 17.34
N VAL A 160 -29.82 -36.37 18.26
CA VAL A 160 -29.01 -37.58 18.04
C VAL A 160 -28.26 -37.70 16.71
N HIS A 161 -26.92 -37.68 16.75
CA HIS A 161 -26.10 -38.62 15.99
C HIS A 161 -24.90 -39.08 16.81
N THR A 162 -25.01 -40.33 17.25
CA THR A 162 -23.97 -41.19 17.81
C THR A 162 -23.09 -41.72 16.68
N GLY A 163 -21.77 -41.69 16.86
CA GLY A 163 -20.83 -42.25 15.90
C GLY A 163 -19.39 -42.15 16.41
N GLY A 164 -19.00 -43.13 17.22
CA GLY A 164 -17.64 -43.33 17.72
C GLY A 164 -16.65 -43.86 16.66
N PRO A 165 -15.42 -44.20 17.08
CA PRO A 165 -14.18 -44.06 16.30
C PRO A 165 -13.71 -45.36 15.62
N PRO A 166 -12.63 -45.27 14.83
CA PRO A 166 -11.47 -46.16 15.03
C PRO A 166 -10.15 -45.34 15.02
N SER A 167 -9.26 -45.40 16.02
CA SER A 167 -8.30 -46.49 16.34
C SER A 167 -7.70 -47.17 15.12
N ASP A 168 -6.49 -46.75 14.73
CA ASP A 168 -5.29 -47.61 14.77
C ASP A 168 -4.10 -46.91 14.08
N ALA A 169 -3.03 -46.75 14.85
CA ALA A 169 -1.64 -46.66 14.38
C ALA A 169 -1.20 -48.07 13.89
N PRO A 170 0.04 -48.36 13.40
CA PRO A 170 1.30 -47.61 13.47
C PRO A 170 2.17 -47.67 12.18
N VAL A 171 3.46 -47.29 12.29
CA VAL A 171 4.64 -47.85 11.57
C VAL A 171 5.55 -46.82 10.85
N VAL A 172 6.68 -46.54 11.52
CA VAL A 172 8.09 -46.53 11.06
C VAL A 172 8.54 -45.51 9.99
N ALA A 173 9.55 -44.69 10.33
CA ALA A 173 10.93 -44.81 9.79
C ALA A 173 11.82 -43.62 10.18
N GLU A 174 12.86 -43.93 10.95
CA GLU A 174 14.16 -43.27 11.07
C GLU A 174 14.76 -42.84 9.72
N ALA A 175 15.43 -41.68 9.72
CA ALA A 175 16.71 -41.51 9.02
C ALA A 175 17.40 -40.21 9.49
N GLU A 176 18.45 -40.41 10.29
CA GLU A 176 19.60 -39.51 10.43
C GLU A 176 20.14 -39.05 9.07
N GLN A 177 20.63 -37.80 9.02
CA GLN A 177 21.90 -37.52 8.35
C GLN A 177 22.55 -36.25 8.90
N GLU A 178 23.60 -36.49 9.67
CA GLU A 178 24.74 -35.60 9.89
C GLU A 178 25.49 -35.30 8.59
N ALA A 179 25.99 -34.06 8.49
CA ALA A 179 27.28 -33.64 7.93
C ALA A 179 27.36 -32.11 8.16
N VAL A 180 28.20 -31.48 9.00
CA VAL A 180 29.64 -31.60 9.25
C VAL A 180 30.47 -31.58 7.97
N ILE A 181 30.86 -30.38 7.49
CA ILE A 181 32.16 -30.09 6.84
C ILE A 181 32.55 -28.59 7.08
N THR A 182 33.62 -28.43 7.87
CA THR A 182 34.75 -27.46 7.92
C THR A 182 34.66 -26.10 7.18
N ASP A 183 34.93 -24.96 7.83
CA ASP A 183 36.24 -24.38 8.20
C ASP A 183 37.18 -24.07 7.02
N ALA A 184 37.38 -22.78 6.74
CA ALA A 184 38.59 -22.21 6.14
C ALA A 184 38.51 -20.67 6.17
N GLY A 185 39.23 -20.05 7.11
CA GLY A 185 39.34 -18.61 7.24
C GLY A 185 40.07 -17.91 6.10
N LYS A 186 39.94 -16.58 6.07
CA LYS A 186 40.99 -15.70 5.58
C LYS A 186 40.86 -14.32 6.20
N ASP A 187 41.63 -14.11 7.25
CA ASP A 187 42.14 -12.82 7.67
C ASP A 187 42.76 -12.09 6.47
N VAL A 188 42.29 -10.87 6.21
CA VAL A 188 43.08 -9.85 5.53
C VAL A 188 43.02 -8.59 6.37
N ALA A 189 44.08 -8.40 7.13
CA ALA A 189 44.41 -7.19 7.84
C ALA A 189 44.94 -6.12 6.87
N ARG A 190 44.62 -4.85 7.21
CA ARG A 190 45.48 -3.64 7.08
C ARG A 190 45.50 -2.97 5.68
N PRO A 191 45.64 -1.62 5.52
CA PRO A 191 46.18 -0.63 6.46
C PRO A 191 45.36 0.64 6.76
N ALA A 192 45.65 1.17 7.96
CA ALA A 192 45.46 2.55 8.35
C ALA A 192 46.27 3.50 7.43
N GLN A 193 45.64 4.58 7.00
CA GLN A 193 46.32 5.75 6.45
C GLN A 193 45.98 6.99 7.29
N ASP A 194 47.01 7.46 7.98
CA ASP A 194 47.23 8.83 8.41
C ASP A 194 47.24 9.79 7.22
N VAL A 195 46.39 10.81 7.22
CA VAL A 195 46.66 12.12 6.60
C VAL A 195 45.74 13.20 7.24
N PRO A 196 46.06 14.50 7.16
CA PRO A 196 46.39 15.31 8.32
C PRO A 196 45.32 16.37 8.63
N LYS A 197 45.46 16.97 9.81
CA LYS A 197 44.75 18.15 10.29
C LYS A 197 45.18 19.41 9.53
N PRO A 198 44.26 20.18 8.94
CA PRO A 198 44.47 21.59 8.66
C PRO A 198 43.64 22.43 9.64
N ALA A 199 44.34 23.17 10.49
CA ALA A 199 43.80 24.34 11.16
C ALA A 199 43.68 25.46 10.13
N ALA A 200 42.51 26.09 10.05
CA ALA A 200 42.39 27.46 9.57
C ALA A 200 41.11 28.07 10.15
N ASP A 201 41.34 29.17 10.84
CA ASP A 201 40.44 30.07 11.51
C ASP A 201 39.23 30.50 10.66
N PHE A 202 38.04 30.42 11.23
CA PHE A 202 36.94 31.31 10.85
C PHE A 202 36.61 32.24 12.03
N PRO A 203 36.54 33.56 11.80
CA PRO A 203 36.35 34.55 12.86
C PRO A 203 35.00 34.42 13.55
N ALA A 204 35.03 34.55 14.88
CA ALA A 204 33.87 34.68 15.73
C ALA A 204 33.15 36.01 15.45
N GLU A 205 31.98 35.92 14.79
CA GLU A 205 31.04 37.04 14.72
C GLU A 205 30.03 36.93 15.87
N LYS A 206 30.08 37.97 16.70
CA LYS A 206 29.42 38.15 17.99
C LYS A 206 28.14 38.93 17.77
N GLN A 207 26.98 38.30 17.93
CA GLN A 207 25.66 38.93 18.12
C GLN A 207 24.66 37.79 18.41
N ALA A 208 23.76 37.81 19.38
CA ALA A 208 23.47 38.70 20.50
C ALA A 208 22.69 37.86 21.53
N ALA A 209 22.54 38.42 22.73
CA ALA A 209 22.14 37.77 23.97
C ALA A 209 20.75 37.08 23.99
N PRO A 210 20.54 36.11 24.91
CA PRO A 210 19.36 35.25 25.01
C PRO A 210 18.24 35.88 25.84
N SER A 211 16.99 35.67 25.44
CA SER A 211 15.81 35.93 26.28
C SER A 211 14.58 35.20 25.71
N PRO A 212 13.64 34.72 26.53
CA PRO A 212 13.78 33.93 27.74
C PRO A 212 13.15 32.53 27.58
N ALA A 213 13.58 31.60 28.43
CA ALA A 213 13.06 30.25 28.54
C ALA A 213 11.53 30.24 28.82
N VAL A 214 10.74 29.92 27.79
CA VAL A 214 9.44 29.29 27.98
C VAL A 214 9.72 27.81 28.12
N VAL A 215 9.73 27.33 29.37
CA VAL A 215 9.72 25.92 29.72
C VAL A 215 8.37 25.35 29.31
N PRO A 216 8.26 24.47 28.30
CA PRO A 216 7.05 23.68 28.14
C PRO A 216 7.18 22.50 29.09
N GLU A 217 6.40 22.58 30.15
CA GLU A 217 5.97 21.50 31.03
C GLU A 217 5.26 20.39 30.19
N LYS A 218 6.02 19.67 29.35
CA LYS A 218 5.54 18.55 28.53
C LYS A 218 6.50 17.37 28.59
N ALA A 219 7.19 17.21 29.71
CA ALA A 219 8.07 16.07 30.00
C ALA A 219 7.40 15.00 30.90
N ARG A 220 6.07 14.89 30.86
CA ARG A 220 5.32 13.88 31.63
C ARG A 220 4.45 13.01 30.73
N SER A 221 5.06 12.33 29.75
CA SER A 221 4.44 11.18 29.08
C SER A 221 5.45 10.30 28.34
N ALA A 222 6.64 10.11 28.90
CA ALA A 222 7.48 8.97 28.53
C ALA A 222 7.09 7.80 29.44
N GLN A 223 6.95 6.60 28.90
CA GLN A 223 6.57 5.35 29.58
C GLN A 223 5.06 5.07 29.68
N ALA A 224 4.34 5.20 28.56
CA ALA A 224 3.28 4.23 28.28
C ALA A 224 3.92 3.08 27.48
N GLY A 225 3.85 1.85 27.99
CA GLY A 225 4.35 0.66 27.31
C GLY A 225 3.87 0.65 25.86
N GLU A 226 4.81 0.77 24.93
CA GLU A 226 4.56 1.33 23.59
C GLU A 226 3.96 0.26 22.66
N SER A 227 2.69 -0.06 22.89
CA SER A 227 1.89 -0.77 21.91
C SER A 227 1.94 0.00 20.59
N PRO A 228 2.14 -0.67 19.44
CA PRO A 228 2.28 0.03 18.17
C PRO A 228 1.02 0.87 17.89
N ARG A 229 1.22 2.16 17.70
CA ARG A 229 0.15 3.11 17.39
C ARG A 229 -0.40 2.82 16.00
N ARG A 230 -1.70 3.06 15.77
CA ARG A 230 -2.27 2.90 14.42
C ARG A 230 -2.49 4.25 13.74
N LEU A 231 -1.99 4.36 12.51
CA LEU A 231 -2.48 5.35 11.56
C LEU A 231 -3.72 4.74 10.90
N ARG A 232 -4.89 5.33 11.15
CA ARG A 232 -6.19 4.76 10.75
C ARG A 232 -6.59 5.15 9.34
N LYS A 233 -6.42 6.42 8.98
CA LYS A 233 -6.89 6.97 7.71
C LYS A 233 -6.14 8.26 7.36
N ILE A 234 -6.00 8.51 6.07
CA ILE A 234 -5.55 9.79 5.54
C ILE A 234 -6.75 10.42 4.85
N LYS A 235 -7.12 11.64 5.22
CA LYS A 235 -8.14 12.44 4.53
C LYS A 235 -7.45 13.60 3.82
N VAL A 236 -7.80 13.80 2.56
CA VAL A 236 -7.26 14.88 1.74
C VAL A 236 -8.41 15.80 1.36
N ARG A 237 -8.16 17.10 1.43
CA ARG A 237 -9.01 18.15 0.87
C ARG A 237 -8.12 19.05 0.03
N VAL A 238 -8.55 19.30 -1.20
CA VAL A 238 -7.91 20.22 -2.13
C VAL A 238 -8.91 21.34 -2.36
N SER A 239 -8.48 22.58 -2.13
CA SER A 239 -9.21 23.80 -2.40
C SER A 239 -8.31 24.74 -3.21
N ASP A 240 -8.86 25.80 -3.79
CA ASP A 240 -8.10 26.71 -4.65
C ASP A 240 -6.86 27.28 -3.92
N GLY A 241 -5.67 26.88 -4.39
CA GLY A 241 -4.38 27.24 -3.78
C GLY A 241 -4.05 26.62 -2.42
N GLU A 242 -4.93 25.80 -1.82
CA GLU A 242 -4.73 25.15 -0.53
C GLU A 242 -4.84 23.62 -0.59
N PHE A 243 -3.87 22.93 0.00
CA PHE A 243 -3.86 21.49 0.17
C PHE A 243 -3.88 21.16 1.67
N ARG A 244 -4.91 20.42 2.11
CA ARG A 244 -5.06 20.01 3.51
C ARG A 244 -5.09 18.50 3.61
N MET A 245 -4.21 17.95 4.45
CA MET A 245 -4.13 16.52 4.75
C MET A 245 -4.30 16.30 6.24
N LEU A 246 -5.33 15.53 6.62
CA LEU A 246 -5.55 15.08 7.99
C LEU A 246 -5.12 13.62 8.14
N LEU A 247 -4.06 13.41 8.92
CA LEU A 247 -3.58 12.10 9.35
C LEU A 247 -4.36 11.69 10.60
N ILE A 248 -5.26 10.72 10.47
CA ILE A 248 -6.11 10.24 11.58
C ILE A 248 -5.42 9.03 12.22
N ALA A 249 -5.05 9.15 13.49
CA ALA A 249 -4.41 8.13 14.31
C ALA A 249 -5.27 7.74 15.53
N ASP A 250 -4.77 6.81 16.35
CA ASP A 250 -5.40 6.40 17.63
C ASP A 250 -5.24 7.43 18.77
N GLY A 251 -4.78 8.64 18.45
CA GLY A 251 -4.59 9.73 19.40
C GLY A 251 -3.75 10.86 18.79
N PRO A 252 -3.41 11.88 19.56
CA PRO A 252 -2.61 13.01 19.09
C PRO A 252 -1.22 12.60 18.61
N VAL A 253 -0.72 13.24 17.56
CA VAL A 253 0.62 12.99 17.00
C VAL A 253 1.53 14.15 17.41
N ARG A 254 2.31 13.93 18.47
CA ARG A 254 3.15 14.96 19.10
C ARG A 254 4.57 15.01 18.57
N GLU A 255 5.08 13.85 18.15
CA GLU A 255 6.45 13.68 17.75
C GLU A 255 6.51 13.34 16.27
N TYR A 256 6.96 14.31 15.48
CA TYR A 256 7.14 14.16 14.04
C TYR A 256 8.36 14.93 13.58
N LYS A 257 8.93 14.50 12.45
CA LYS A 257 10.01 15.19 11.74
C LYS A 257 9.55 15.46 10.32
N THR A 258 9.79 16.68 9.84
CA THR A 258 9.54 17.04 8.45
C THR A 258 10.86 17.09 7.68
N LEU A 259 10.80 16.76 6.39
CA LEU A 259 11.93 16.88 5.47
C LEU A 259 11.41 17.29 4.10
N TYR A 260 12.13 18.20 3.45
CA TYR A 260 11.87 18.60 2.08
C TYR A 260 13.00 18.12 1.16
N ILE A 261 12.64 17.45 0.07
CA ILE A 261 13.58 16.97 -0.96
C ILE A 261 13.26 17.72 -2.25
N LYS A 262 14.26 18.31 -2.92
CA LYS A 262 14.06 19.16 -4.10
C LYS A 262 13.94 18.40 -5.43
N ALA A 263 14.60 17.25 -5.56
CA ALA A 263 14.74 16.53 -6.84
C ALA A 263 14.50 15.01 -6.68
N PRO A 264 13.30 14.49 -7.01
CA PRO A 264 12.07 15.23 -7.33
C PRO A 264 11.49 15.92 -6.08
N PRO A 265 10.67 16.97 -6.26
CA PRO A 265 10.11 17.73 -5.15
C PRO A 265 9.18 16.86 -4.29
N ARG A 266 9.54 16.66 -3.02
CA ARG A 266 8.80 15.82 -2.06
C ARG A 266 8.77 16.48 -0.69
N PHE A 267 7.61 16.48 -0.07
CA PHE A 267 7.46 16.84 1.34
C PHE A 267 7.21 15.57 2.17
N VAL A 268 8.07 15.31 3.14
CA VAL A 268 8.10 14.09 3.94
C VAL A 268 7.75 14.42 5.37
N VAL A 269 6.88 13.62 5.97
CA VAL A 269 6.47 13.70 7.38
C VAL A 269 6.69 12.33 8.02
N ASP A 270 7.68 12.24 8.90
CA ASP A 270 8.01 11.04 9.67
C ASP A 270 7.37 11.13 11.05
N LEU A 271 6.40 10.27 11.36
CA LEU A 271 5.78 10.20 12.69
C LEU A 271 6.56 9.22 13.55
N LYS A 272 7.12 9.68 14.66
CA LYS A 272 7.99 8.87 15.54
C LYS A 272 7.21 7.80 16.30
N GLY A 273 7.87 6.68 16.59
CA GLY A 273 7.34 5.55 17.35
C GLY A 273 7.00 4.35 16.50
N LYS A 274 6.53 3.28 17.13
CA LYS A 274 6.10 2.06 16.42
C LYS A 274 4.70 2.27 15.84
N TRP A 275 4.56 2.14 14.52
CA TRP A 275 3.30 2.40 13.83
C TRP A 275 2.80 1.20 13.03
N LYS A 276 1.47 1.17 12.82
CA LYS A 276 0.78 0.29 11.87
C LYS A 276 -0.19 1.07 11.03
N TYR A 277 -0.28 0.76 9.74
CA TYR A 277 -1.18 1.36 8.79
C TYR A 277 -1.90 0.28 7.97
N GLN A 278 -3.23 0.41 7.87
CA GLN A 278 -4.09 -0.56 7.17
C GLN A 278 -4.74 0.02 5.90
N GLY A 279 -4.31 1.21 5.48
CA GLY A 279 -4.80 1.85 4.26
C GLY A 279 -3.92 1.56 3.04
N ALA A 280 -4.23 2.22 1.93
CA ALA A 280 -3.44 2.11 0.71
C ALA A 280 -2.07 2.77 0.90
N SER A 281 -0.99 2.06 0.55
CA SER A 281 0.38 2.60 0.60
C SER A 281 0.61 3.79 -0.35
N ALA A 282 -0.32 4.02 -1.26
CA ALA A 282 -0.32 5.08 -2.25
C ALA A 282 -1.76 5.60 -2.45
N VAL A 283 -1.94 6.92 -2.42
CA VAL A 283 -3.20 7.61 -2.70
C VAL A 283 -2.92 8.70 -3.72
N SER A 284 -3.45 8.55 -4.93
CA SER A 284 -3.39 9.62 -5.95
C SER A 284 -4.31 10.77 -5.55
N THR A 285 -3.92 11.98 -5.92
CA THR A 285 -4.68 13.20 -5.65
C THR A 285 -4.89 13.97 -6.95
N ASP A 286 -6.11 14.46 -7.17
CA ASP A 286 -6.48 15.20 -8.39
C ASP A 286 -6.05 16.67 -8.35
N GLY A 287 -5.16 17.05 -7.42
CA GLY A 287 -4.75 18.43 -7.20
C GLY A 287 -3.48 18.84 -7.95
N ASP A 288 -3.35 20.15 -8.18
CA ASP A 288 -2.19 20.74 -8.86
C ASP A 288 -0.94 20.84 -7.98
N MET A 289 -1.06 20.74 -6.66
CA MET A 289 0.07 20.88 -5.74
C MET A 289 0.72 19.54 -5.41
N VAL A 290 -0.10 18.51 -5.15
CA VAL A 290 0.32 17.17 -4.75
C VAL A 290 -0.16 16.20 -5.82
N ARG A 291 0.77 15.40 -6.35
CA ARG A 291 0.46 14.35 -7.33
C ARG A 291 -0.05 13.09 -6.64
N GLN A 292 0.61 12.69 -5.57
CA GLN A 292 0.35 11.44 -4.88
C GLN A 292 0.89 11.50 -3.45
N ILE A 293 0.21 10.80 -2.54
CA ILE A 293 0.65 10.59 -1.17
C ILE A 293 1.07 9.13 -1.02
N ARG A 294 2.24 8.88 -0.46
CA ARG A 294 2.77 7.54 -0.17
C ARG A 294 2.93 7.35 1.32
N VAL A 295 2.75 6.12 1.77
CA VAL A 295 2.93 5.73 3.18
C VAL A 295 3.90 4.56 3.22
N GLY A 296 5.01 4.74 3.92
CA GLY A 296 6.01 3.71 4.19
C GLY A 296 6.08 3.40 5.69
N GLU A 297 5.96 2.13 6.05
CA GLU A 297 6.18 1.68 7.43
C GLU A 297 7.68 1.46 7.70
N HIS A 298 8.17 1.93 8.84
CA HIS A 298 9.50 1.66 9.37
C HIS A 298 9.35 1.13 10.81
N PRO A 299 10.31 0.35 11.35
CA PRO A 299 10.25 -0.11 12.74
C PRO A 299 10.02 1.00 13.77
N ASP A 300 10.68 2.16 13.59
CA ASP A 300 10.69 3.26 14.56
C ASP A 300 9.88 4.51 14.15
N PHE A 301 9.28 4.50 12.95
CA PHE A 301 8.43 5.59 12.48
C PHE A 301 7.51 5.14 11.36
N ILE A 302 6.49 5.93 11.04
CA ILE A 302 5.79 5.83 9.75
C ILE A 302 6.06 7.09 8.94
N ARG A 303 6.44 6.89 7.68
CA ARG A 303 6.79 7.96 6.75
C ARG A 303 5.64 8.23 5.80
N VAL A 304 5.13 9.45 5.82
CA VAL A 304 4.16 9.95 4.85
C VAL A 304 4.89 10.87 3.87
N VAL A 305 4.87 10.53 2.58
CA VAL A 305 5.54 11.30 1.52
C VAL A 305 4.48 11.90 0.60
N MET A 306 4.50 13.21 0.43
CA MET A 306 3.74 13.92 -0.59
C MET A 306 4.67 14.19 -1.78
N ASP A 307 4.40 13.54 -2.90
CA ASP A 307 5.06 13.83 -4.18
C ASP A 307 4.44 15.14 -4.72
N LEU A 308 5.23 16.20 -4.75
CA LEU A 308 4.74 17.54 -5.13
C LEU A 308 4.91 17.76 -6.64
N ARG A 309 4.08 18.63 -7.19
CA ARG A 309 4.25 19.17 -8.56
C ARG A 309 5.02 20.50 -8.59
N MET A 310 5.18 21.14 -7.43
CA MET A 310 5.85 22.44 -7.27
C MET A 310 7.23 22.31 -6.60
N ASN A 311 8.15 23.21 -6.97
CA ASN A 311 9.57 23.17 -6.56
C ASN A 311 9.84 23.59 -5.12
N VAL A 312 8.92 24.30 -4.46
CA VAL A 312 9.02 24.62 -3.03
C VAL A 312 7.60 24.74 -2.46
N PRO A 313 7.16 23.85 -1.56
CA PRO A 313 5.90 24.03 -0.86
C PRO A 313 6.03 25.17 0.16
N SER A 314 5.00 26.03 0.26
CA SER A 314 4.81 26.84 1.46
C SER A 314 4.02 26.00 2.45
N VAL A 315 4.72 25.38 3.41
CA VAL A 315 4.06 24.67 4.49
C VAL A 315 3.45 25.72 5.42
N ARG A 316 2.12 25.82 5.41
CA ARG A 316 1.38 26.84 6.16
C ARG A 316 1.32 26.50 7.64
N SER A 317 0.91 25.26 7.96
CA SER A 317 0.72 24.83 9.35
C SER A 317 0.88 23.31 9.50
N LEU A 318 1.43 22.89 10.65
CA LEU A 318 1.37 21.51 11.14
C LEU A 318 0.76 21.54 12.54
N GLU A 319 -0.51 21.15 12.65
CA GLU A 319 -1.26 21.25 13.89
C GLU A 319 -1.52 19.87 14.50
N GLU A 320 -1.14 19.70 15.78
CA GLU A 320 -1.53 18.54 16.58
C GLU A 320 -3.05 18.59 16.77
N THR A 321 -3.75 17.52 16.39
CA THR A 321 -5.18 17.38 16.66
C THR A 321 -5.38 16.29 17.70
N THR A 322 -6.53 16.29 18.39
CA THR A 322 -6.90 15.24 19.34
C THR A 322 -6.91 13.83 18.72
N ARG A 323 -7.01 13.75 17.39
CA ARG A 323 -7.10 12.51 16.62
C ARG A 323 -5.92 12.27 15.68
N GLY A 324 -4.86 13.09 15.72
CA GLY A 324 -3.69 12.91 14.87
C GLY A 324 -2.98 14.20 14.51
N LEU A 325 -2.72 14.42 13.22
CA LEU A 325 -1.96 15.57 12.71
C LEU A 325 -2.64 16.17 11.48
N LEU A 326 -2.85 17.49 11.49
CA LEU A 326 -3.28 18.26 10.32
C LEU A 326 -2.04 18.88 9.65
N VAL A 327 -1.94 18.72 8.34
CA VAL A 327 -0.87 19.29 7.52
C VAL A 327 -1.52 20.18 6.47
N GLU A 328 -1.17 21.46 6.46
CA GLU A 328 -1.65 22.42 5.47
C GLU A 328 -0.47 22.95 4.65
N ILE A 329 -0.62 22.86 3.33
CA ILE A 329 0.33 23.37 2.35
C ILE A 329 -0.42 24.37 1.48
N GLU A 330 0.18 25.53 1.28
CA GLU A 330 -0.33 26.56 0.37
C GLU A 330 0.62 26.75 -0.80
N ARG A 331 0.07 27.20 -1.92
CA ARG A 331 0.87 27.65 -3.05
C ARG A 331 1.53 28.97 -2.66
N LYS A 332 2.87 29.02 -2.71
CA LYS A 332 3.58 30.30 -2.63
C LYS A 332 3.16 31.15 -3.82
N ARG A 333 2.54 32.31 -3.58
CA ARG A 333 2.35 33.32 -4.63
C ARG A 333 3.73 33.87 -4.96
N GLU A 334 4.16 33.69 -6.20
CA GLU A 334 5.32 34.40 -6.77
C GLU A 334 4.94 35.86 -7.03
#